data_AF-A0A956K6T8-F1
#
_entry.id   AF-A0A956K6T8-F1
#
_cell.length_a   1.000
_cell.length_b   1.000
_cell.length_c   1.000
_cell.angle_alpha   90.00
_cell.angle_beta   90.00
_cell.angle_gamma   90.00
#
_symmetry.space_group_name_H-M   'P 1'
#
loop_
_entity.id
_entity.type
_entity.pdbx_description
1 polymer ?
#
loop_
_entity_poly.entity_id
_entity_poly.type
_entity_poly.pdbx_seq_one_letter_code
_entity_poly.pdbx_strand_id
1 'polypeptide(L)'
;MRALIWISLSTLLGFNSGALRDPSALLQANAQAMTMADDCGEQVCFYPSDDSKSPSWKADARLSKSARKKDAKKYRKRKSVSLSVEVLEARASVFVDGRYLPPAGLDIKPGKHELEVRDGETVVAVGVVTIPSGLDSLKVAVHGDRG
;
A
#
# COMPACT_ATOMS: atom_id res chain seq x y z
N MET A 1 -3.26 -53.40 31.01
CA MET A 1 -4.44 -54.14 30.55
C MET A 1 -4.92 -53.52 29.24
N ARG A 2 -5.12 -54.35 28.20
CA ARG A 2 -6.04 -54.19 27.02
C ARG A 2 -5.99 -52.86 26.24
N ALA A 3 -5.38 -52.75 25.05
CA ALA A 3 -5.71 -53.36 23.74
C ALA A 3 -7.12 -53.05 23.19
N LEU A 4 -7.17 -52.80 21.86
CA LEU A 4 -8.29 -52.67 20.89
C LEU A 4 -8.43 -51.23 20.37
N ILE A 5 -7.81 -50.83 19.24
CA ILE A 5 -8.14 -51.16 17.83
C ILE A 5 -9.64 -51.09 17.56
N TRP A 6 -10.06 -50.13 16.73
CA TRP A 6 -11.06 -50.41 15.69
C TRP A 6 -10.78 -49.58 14.44
N ILE A 7 -10.67 -50.29 13.33
CA ILE A 7 -10.50 -49.84 11.95
C ILE A 7 -11.90 -49.64 11.36
N SER A 8 -12.08 -48.61 10.55
CA SER A 8 -13.10 -48.53 9.50
C SER A 8 -12.53 -47.54 8.48
N LEU A 9 -11.90 -47.92 7.35
CA LEU A 9 -12.25 -48.76 6.20
C LEU A 9 -13.45 -48.28 5.37
N SER A 10 -13.10 -47.83 4.15
CA SER A 10 -13.96 -47.54 2.99
C SER A 10 -14.49 -46.09 2.96
N THR A 11 -14.44 -45.34 1.85
CA THR A 11 -14.69 -45.79 0.48
C THR A 11 -14.25 -44.73 -0.54
N LEU A 12 -13.77 -45.23 -1.69
CA LEU A 12 -13.86 -44.69 -3.06
C LEU A 12 -12.92 -43.56 -3.51
N LEU A 13 -11.85 -44.04 -4.14
CA LEU A 13 -11.31 -43.53 -5.39
C LEU A 13 -12.42 -43.08 -6.36
N GLY A 14 -12.40 -41.79 -6.69
CA GLY A 14 -13.12 -41.19 -7.81
C GLY A 14 -12.19 -40.22 -8.51
N PHE A 15 -11.09 -40.72 -9.07
CA PHE A 15 -10.17 -39.96 -9.90
C PHE A 15 -10.84 -39.75 -11.27
N ASN A 16 -11.65 -38.69 -11.40
CA ASN A 16 -12.22 -38.30 -12.68
C ASN A 16 -11.23 -37.38 -13.40
N SER A 17 -10.42 -37.98 -14.26
CA SER A 17 -9.55 -37.29 -15.20
C SER A 17 -10.38 -36.66 -16.32
N GLY A 18 -10.94 -35.49 -16.02
CA GLY A 18 -11.59 -34.59 -16.98
C GLY A 18 -10.77 -33.34 -17.22
N ALA A 19 -9.49 -33.47 -17.58
CA ALA A 19 -8.65 -32.35 -18.01
C ALA A 19 -9.01 -31.98 -19.46
N LEU A 20 -10.18 -31.37 -19.65
CA LEU A 20 -10.45 -30.55 -20.83
C LEU A 20 -9.68 -29.24 -20.65
N ARG A 21 -8.63 -29.13 -21.47
CA ARG A 21 -7.78 -27.98 -21.64
C ARG A 21 -8.60 -26.85 -22.28
N ASP A 22 -9.16 -25.98 -21.45
CA ASP A 22 -9.54 -24.64 -21.88
C ASP A 22 -8.36 -23.68 -21.66
N PRO A 23 -7.66 -23.23 -22.72
CA PRO A 23 -6.58 -22.25 -22.59
C PRO A 23 -7.07 -20.84 -22.21
N SER A 24 -8.38 -20.61 -22.09
CA SER A 24 -8.94 -19.30 -21.72
C SER A 24 -8.85 -18.98 -20.22
N ALA A 25 -8.61 -19.97 -19.35
CA ALA A 25 -8.62 -19.77 -17.89
C ALA A 25 -7.34 -19.10 -17.34
N LEU A 26 -6.25 -19.01 -18.11
CA LEU A 26 -4.99 -18.41 -17.64
C LEU A 26 -4.94 -16.88 -17.79
N LEU A 27 -5.90 -16.25 -18.46
CA LEU A 27 -5.96 -14.78 -18.54
C LEU A 27 -6.72 -14.12 -17.38
N GLN A 28 -7.43 -14.89 -16.54
CA GLN A 28 -8.29 -14.36 -15.48
C GLN A 28 -7.74 -14.52 -14.06
N ALA A 29 -6.52 -15.02 -13.90
CA ALA A 29 -5.87 -15.16 -12.59
C ALA A 29 -5.12 -13.90 -12.10
N ASN A 30 -5.04 -12.82 -12.91
CA ASN A 30 -4.29 -11.61 -12.54
C ASN A 30 -5.17 -10.37 -12.26
N ALA A 31 -6.48 -10.54 -12.16
CA ALA A 31 -7.44 -9.45 -11.92
C ALA A 31 -8.11 -9.51 -10.54
N GLN A 32 -7.64 -10.39 -9.63
CA GLN A 32 -8.24 -10.60 -8.31
C GLN A 32 -7.27 -10.14 -7.21
N ALA A 33 -6.98 -8.84 -7.16
CA ALA A 33 -6.31 -8.24 -6.01
C ALA A 33 -6.66 -6.76 -5.81
N MET A 34 -7.87 -6.31 -6.19
CA MET A 34 -8.34 -4.95 -5.86
C MET A 34 -9.87 -4.91 -5.71
N THR A 35 -10.40 -5.72 -4.79
CA THR A 35 -11.76 -5.52 -4.27
C THR A 35 -11.75 -5.64 -2.76
N MET A 36 -10.87 -4.89 -2.11
CA MET A 36 -11.22 -4.34 -0.82
C MET A 36 -11.74 -2.95 -1.14
N ALA A 37 -13.06 -2.78 -1.00
CA ALA A 37 -13.65 -1.48 -0.79
C ALA A 37 -13.19 -1.02 0.61
N ASP A 38 -11.90 -0.73 0.73
CA ASP A 38 -11.34 -0.08 1.90
C ASP A 38 -11.81 1.37 1.85
N ASP A 39 -12.13 1.87 3.04
CA ASP A 39 -12.53 3.23 3.36
C ASP A 39 -11.39 4.22 3.01
N CYS A 40 -11.07 4.31 1.72
CA CYS A 40 -10.15 5.27 1.17
C CYS A 40 -10.81 6.63 1.32
N GLY A 41 -10.19 7.53 2.08
CA GLY A 41 -10.61 8.93 2.10
C GLY A 41 -10.64 9.55 0.69
N GLU A 42 -11.09 10.80 0.58
CA GLU A 42 -11.48 11.43 -0.70
C GLU A 42 -10.49 11.35 -1.89
N GLN A 43 -9.21 10.99 -1.71
CA GLN A 43 -8.24 10.92 -2.81
C GLN A 43 -7.06 9.93 -2.61
N VAL A 44 -6.80 9.46 -1.38
CA VAL A 44 -5.58 8.71 -1.02
C VAL A 44 -5.91 7.46 -0.24
N CYS A 45 -5.44 6.30 -0.74
CA CYS A 45 -5.51 5.02 -0.06
C CYS A 45 -4.14 4.68 0.56
N PHE A 46 -4.16 4.04 1.73
CA PHE A 46 -2.96 3.58 2.42
C PHE A 46 -2.97 2.07 2.61
N TYR A 47 -1.85 1.43 2.32
CA TYR A 47 -1.62 0.01 2.51
C TYR A 47 -0.37 -0.15 3.40
N PRO A 48 -0.52 -0.05 4.73
CA PRO A 48 0.57 -0.29 5.67
C PRO A 48 0.94 -1.79 5.70
N SER A 49 2.16 -2.10 6.11
CA SER A 49 2.58 -3.49 6.36
C SER A 49 1.94 -4.13 7.61
N ASP A 50 1.32 -3.32 8.47
CA ASP A 50 0.75 -3.70 9.75
C ASP A 50 -0.55 -2.92 9.96
N ASP A 51 -1.68 -3.63 9.93
CA ASP A 51 -3.02 -3.07 10.01
C ASP A 51 -3.33 -2.42 11.38
N SER A 52 -2.53 -2.71 12.41
CA SER A 52 -2.67 -2.06 13.72
C SER A 52 -2.24 -0.60 13.72
N LYS A 53 -1.59 -0.12 12.64
CA LYS A 53 -1.05 1.23 12.52
C LYS A 53 -1.70 1.96 11.36
N SER A 54 -2.55 2.92 11.69
CA SER A 54 -3.19 3.78 10.71
C SER A 54 -2.31 4.99 10.35
N PRO A 55 -1.77 5.07 9.12
CA PRO A 55 -1.30 6.35 8.58
C PRO A 55 -2.47 7.31 8.43
N SER A 56 -2.19 8.61 8.39
CA SER A 56 -3.22 9.63 8.18
C SER A 56 -2.83 10.63 7.10
N TRP A 57 -3.84 11.08 6.35
CA TRP A 57 -3.75 12.10 5.32
C TRP A 57 -4.39 13.40 5.78
N LYS A 58 -3.78 14.53 5.44
CA LYS A 58 -4.42 15.84 5.50
C LYS A 58 -4.27 16.52 4.14
N ALA A 59 -5.35 16.56 3.38
CA ALA A 59 -5.43 17.27 2.11
C ALA A 59 -5.15 18.77 2.33
N ASP A 60 -4.52 19.40 1.33
CA ASP A 60 -4.20 20.82 1.25
C ASP A 60 -3.32 21.37 2.39
N ALA A 61 -2.86 20.50 3.29
CA ALA A 61 -1.96 20.86 4.36
C ALA A 61 -0.54 20.98 3.81
N ARG A 62 0.21 21.96 4.34
CA ARG A 62 1.64 22.12 4.09
C ARG A 62 2.41 22.21 5.38
N LEU A 63 3.58 21.59 5.41
CA LEU A 63 4.48 21.66 6.57
C LEU A 63 5.42 22.84 6.43
N SER A 64 5.46 23.71 7.44
CA SER A 64 6.48 24.74 7.52
C SER A 64 7.88 24.12 7.62
N LYS A 65 8.89 24.83 7.11
CA LYS A 65 10.30 24.39 7.17
C LYS A 65 10.76 24.06 8.60
N SER A 66 10.25 24.78 9.60
CA SER A 66 10.53 24.52 11.01
C SER A 66 9.90 23.20 11.48
N ALA A 67 8.63 22.94 11.11
CA ALA A 67 7.95 21.70 11.45
C ALA A 67 8.65 20.47 10.84
N ARG A 68 9.04 20.55 9.55
CA ARG A 68 9.79 19.47 8.87
C ARG A 68 11.10 19.15 9.60
N LYS A 69 11.87 20.19 9.96
CA LYS A 69 13.12 20.03 10.72
C LYS A 69 12.90 19.41 12.10
N LYS A 70 11.84 19.82 12.80
CA LYS A 70 11.50 19.29 14.13
C LYS A 70 11.15 17.81 14.06
N ASP A 71 10.31 17.41 13.11
CA ASP A 71 9.93 16.01 12.92
C ASP A 71 11.11 15.16 12.44
N ALA A 72 11.88 15.63 11.47
CA ALA A 72 13.11 14.96 11.03
C ALA A 72 14.08 14.74 12.21
N LYS A 73 14.27 15.74 13.09
CA LYS A 73 15.11 15.61 14.28
C LYS A 73 14.53 14.61 15.30
N LYS A 74 13.22 14.63 15.51
CA LYS A 74 12.51 13.73 16.44
C LYS A 74 12.65 12.26 16.01
N TYR A 75 12.52 11.99 14.71
CA TYR A 75 12.49 10.63 14.16
C TYR A 75 13.82 10.16 13.55
N ARG A 76 14.89 10.97 13.59
CA ARG A 76 16.22 10.62 13.02
C ARG A 76 16.78 9.27 13.45
N LYS A 77 16.51 8.85 14.70
CA LYS A 77 17.00 7.59 15.29
C LYS A 77 16.04 6.41 15.10
N ARG A 78 14.90 6.61 14.45
CA ARG A 78 13.92 5.54 14.20
C ARG A 78 14.29 4.76 12.94
N LYS A 79 13.84 3.51 12.88
CA LYS A 79 13.92 2.67 11.68
C LYS A 79 13.22 3.39 10.53
N SER A 80 13.81 3.32 9.33
CA SER A 80 13.19 3.85 8.13
C SER A 80 12.05 2.94 7.68
N VAL A 81 11.09 3.50 6.98
CA VAL A 81 9.93 2.83 6.37
C VAL A 81 10.11 2.90 4.86
N SER A 82 9.93 1.78 4.16
CA SER A 82 9.92 1.78 2.70
C SER A 82 8.62 2.40 2.20
N LEU A 83 8.70 3.56 1.55
CA LEU A 83 7.55 4.27 1.00
C LEU A 83 7.48 4.04 -0.51
N SER A 84 6.36 3.48 -0.97
CA SER A 84 6.02 3.37 -2.38
C SER A 84 4.76 4.18 -2.64
N VAL A 85 4.77 5.04 -3.65
CA VAL A 85 3.58 5.79 -4.07
C VAL A 85 3.21 5.36 -5.48
N GLU A 86 1.98 4.92 -5.63
CA GLU A 86 1.37 4.57 -6.92
C GLU A 86 0.33 5.64 -7.24
N VAL A 87 0.42 6.21 -8.44
CA VAL A 87 -0.60 7.14 -8.94
C VAL A 87 -1.47 6.37 -9.89
N LEU A 88 -2.75 6.24 -9.53
CA LEU A 88 -3.74 5.55 -10.33
C LEU A 88 -4.26 6.50 -11.41
N GLU A 89 -4.41 5.96 -12.63
CA GLU A 89 -5.08 6.62 -13.77
C GLU A 89 -4.39 7.89 -14.32
N ALA A 90 -3.20 8.25 -13.84
CA ALA A 90 -2.44 9.40 -14.33
C ALA A 90 -0.92 9.16 -14.38
N ARG A 91 -0.23 9.86 -15.29
CA ARG A 91 1.25 9.88 -15.36
C ARG A 91 1.79 11.04 -14.53
N ALA A 92 1.82 10.89 -13.21
CA ALA A 92 2.28 11.95 -12.34
C ALA A 92 3.67 11.68 -11.74
N SER A 93 4.37 12.77 -11.42
CA SER A 93 5.59 12.80 -10.62
C SER A 93 5.23 13.07 -9.17
N VAL A 94 5.77 12.25 -8.26
CA VAL A 94 5.54 12.38 -6.83
C VAL A 94 6.75 13.04 -6.19
N PHE A 95 6.49 13.98 -5.29
CA PHE A 95 7.49 14.67 -4.50
C PHE A 95 7.17 14.48 -3.01
N VAL A 96 8.18 14.12 -2.23
CA VAL A 96 8.09 13.97 -0.77
C VAL A 96 9.05 14.96 -0.11
N ASP A 97 8.51 15.83 0.75
CA ASP A 97 9.21 16.96 1.37
C ASP A 97 9.96 17.86 0.35
N GLY A 98 9.47 17.93 -0.88
CA GLY A 98 10.08 18.67 -2.00
C GLY A 98 11.20 17.91 -2.73
N ARG A 99 11.38 16.61 -2.49
CA ARG A 99 12.31 15.73 -3.23
C ARG A 99 11.53 14.78 -4.12
N TYR A 100 11.98 14.60 -5.36
CA TYR A 100 11.38 13.64 -6.27
C TYR A 100 11.46 12.22 -5.70
N LEU A 101 10.33 11.51 -5.73
CA LEU A 101 10.22 10.11 -5.35
C LEU A 101 10.26 9.26 -6.62
N PRO A 102 11.29 8.41 -6.81
CA PRO A 102 11.35 7.53 -7.96
C PRO A 102 10.27 6.44 -7.88
N PRO A 103 9.84 5.85 -9.00
CA PRO A 103 8.84 4.78 -9.02
C PRO A 103 9.21 3.54 -8.20
N ALA A 104 10.50 3.31 -7.96
CA ALA A 104 11.00 2.22 -7.12
C ALA A 104 10.74 2.45 -5.60
N GLY A 105 10.26 3.63 -5.22
CA GLY A 105 10.08 4.03 -3.83
C GLY A 105 11.36 4.53 -3.16
N LEU A 106 11.24 4.95 -1.90
CA LEU A 106 12.37 5.43 -1.10
C LEU A 106 12.15 5.11 0.38
N ASP A 107 13.25 4.83 1.08
CA ASP A 107 13.25 4.73 2.53
C ASP A 107 13.12 6.12 3.18
N ILE A 108 12.03 6.32 3.90
CA ILE A 108 11.75 7.56 4.62
C ILE A 108 11.72 7.33 6.13
N LYS A 109 11.98 8.38 6.92
CA LYS A 109 11.76 8.31 8.36
C LYS A 109 10.26 8.34 8.66
N PRO A 110 9.81 7.78 9.80
CA PRO A 110 8.45 8.00 10.24
C PRO A 110 8.25 9.46 10.66
N GLY A 111 7.00 9.91 10.75
CA GLY A 111 6.65 11.29 11.08
C GLY A 111 5.78 11.94 10.01
N LYS A 112 5.70 13.27 10.04
CA LYS A 112 4.93 14.02 9.06
C LYS A 112 5.79 14.36 7.86
N HIS A 113 5.26 14.06 6.68
CA HIS A 113 5.88 14.34 5.40
C HIS A 113 4.89 15.05 4.49
N GLU A 114 5.37 16.02 3.74
CA GLU A 114 4.57 16.67 2.71
C GLU A 114 4.66 15.83 1.43
N LEU A 115 3.51 15.49 0.86
CA LEU A 115 3.41 14.76 -0.41
C LEU A 115 2.75 15.68 -1.42
N GLU A 116 3.39 15.79 -2.58
CA GLU A 116 2.94 16.60 -3.69
C GLU A 116 2.98 15.75 -4.96
N VAL A 117 1.84 15.63 -5.63
CA VAL A 117 1.68 14.89 -6.88
C VAL A 117 1.48 15.91 -8.00
N ARG A 118 2.34 15.86 -9.02
CA ARG A 118 2.30 16.77 -10.16
C ARG A 118 2.15 16.01 -11.46
N ASP A 119 1.26 16.46 -12.32
CA ASP A 119 1.22 16.05 -13.72
C ASP A 119 1.80 17.19 -14.58
N GLY A 120 3.06 17.03 -15.00
CA GLY A 120 3.83 18.09 -15.64
C GLY A 120 3.96 19.33 -14.75
N GLU A 121 3.34 20.43 -15.17
CA GLU A 121 3.34 21.71 -14.44
C GLU A 121 2.15 21.87 -13.48
N THR A 122 1.14 20.98 -13.57
CA THR A 122 -0.08 21.06 -12.77
C THR A 122 0.05 20.25 -11.49
N VAL A 123 -0.34 20.84 -10.36
CA VAL A 123 -0.41 20.12 -9.07
C VAL A 123 -1.77 19.41 -8.98
N VAL A 124 -1.74 18.09 -8.89
CA VAL A 124 -2.94 17.22 -8.83
C VAL A 124 -3.38 16.99 -7.38
N ALA A 125 -2.41 16.80 -6.49
CA ALA A 125 -2.67 16.60 -5.06
C ALA A 125 -1.55 17.19 -4.23
N VAL A 126 -1.91 17.82 -3.10
CA VAL A 126 -0.95 18.25 -2.09
C VAL A 126 -1.51 17.94 -0.71
N GLY A 127 -0.65 17.49 0.19
CA GLY A 127 -1.07 17.25 1.56
C GLY A 127 0.04 16.76 2.46
N VAL A 128 -0.31 16.53 3.72
CA VAL A 128 0.60 16.00 4.73
C VAL A 128 0.20 14.58 5.09
N VAL A 129 1.10 13.64 4.84
CA VAL A 129 0.99 12.26 5.31
C VAL A 129 1.70 12.13 6.65
N THR A 130 1.06 11.46 7.61
CA THR A 130 1.69 11.08 8.88
C THR A 130 1.95 9.58 8.87
N ILE A 131 3.23 9.21 8.84
CA ILE A 131 3.70 7.82 8.83
C ILE A 131 3.99 7.37 10.27
N PRO A 132 3.28 6.35 10.79
CA PRO A 132 3.51 5.85 12.14
C PRO A 132 4.85 5.11 12.24
N SER A 133 5.43 5.08 13.44
CA SER A 133 6.72 4.43 13.66
C SER A 133 6.60 2.90 13.75
N GLY A 134 7.65 2.21 13.28
CA GLY A 134 7.73 0.75 13.33
C GLY A 134 6.87 0.05 12.28
N LEU A 135 6.44 0.77 11.24
CA LEU A 135 6.09 0.14 9.97
C LEU A 135 7.36 -0.27 9.24
N ASP A 136 7.28 -1.35 8.47
CA ASP A 136 8.38 -1.78 7.60
C ASP A 136 8.19 -1.23 6.19
N SER A 137 6.96 -1.27 5.67
CA SER A 137 6.59 -0.68 4.39
C SER A 137 5.24 0.03 4.46
N LEU A 138 5.09 1.07 3.65
CA LEU A 138 3.85 1.79 3.42
C LEU A 138 3.70 2.02 1.92
N LYS A 139 2.65 1.44 1.33
CA LYS A 139 2.24 1.75 -0.03
C LYS A 139 1.10 2.76 0.02
N VAL A 140 1.18 3.80 -0.80
CA VAL A 140 0.17 4.86 -0.92
C VAL A 140 -0.34 4.84 -2.34
N ALA A 141 -1.65 4.71 -2.54
CA ALA A 141 -2.25 4.91 -3.85
C ALA A 141 -2.95 6.28 -3.88
N VAL A 142 -2.62 7.09 -4.87
CA VAL A 142 -3.24 8.40 -5.09
C VAL A 142 -4.08 8.34 -6.36
N HIS A 143 -5.36 8.68 -6.25
CA HIS A 143 -6.23 8.81 -7.42
C HIS A 143 -5.96 10.16 -8.08
N GLY A 144 -5.46 10.13 -9.31
CA GLY A 144 -5.13 11.33 -10.08
C GLY A 144 -6.34 12.09 -10.61
N ASP A 145 -7.54 11.51 -10.53
CA ASP A 145 -8.73 12.00 -11.22
C ASP A 145 -9.94 12.21 -10.28
N ARG A 146 -10.35 13.48 -10.17
CA ARG A 146 -11.74 13.91 -10.01
C ARG A 146 -11.85 15.26 -10.73
N GLY A 147 -11.72 15.21 -12.05
CA GLY A 147 -12.34 16.21 -12.92
C GLY A 147 -13.87 16.10 -12.87
#